data_AF-A0A813DHZ0-F1
#
_entry.id   AF-A0A813DHZ0-F1
#
_cell.length_a   1.000
_cell.length_b   1.000
_cell.length_c   1.000
_cell.angle_alpha   90.00
_cell.angle_beta   90.00
_cell.angle_gamma   90.00
#
_symmetry.space_group_name_H-M   'P 1'
#
loop_
_entity.id
_entity.type
_entity.pdbx_description
1 polymer ?
#
loop_
_entity_poly.entity_id
_entity_poly.type
_entity_poly.pdbx_seq_one_letter_code
_entity_poly.pdbx_strand_id
1 'polypeptide(L)'
;AAAAALVAAPRRWAVARPGSDAENKKKVQVVVTDLPPEKLLPARRKVWLARKTLQRIDDLFLELMAEDKGAAVRLHLLEVINELGSLPKLAQELLDESSSMDSDALLPLVDSLGTQLQYAVTWTSEGDDCWNASCNVQELDEARDSFLAAVDMLLQIESL
;
A
#
# COMPACT_ATOMS: atom_id res chain seq x y z
N ALA A 1 15.37 46.47 -56.46
CA ALA A 1 15.82 45.64 -55.34
C ALA A 1 14.93 44.40 -55.30
N ALA A 2 15.51 43.24 -55.57
CA ALA A 2 14.86 41.95 -55.72
C ALA A 2 15.22 41.06 -54.52
N ALA A 3 14.30 40.20 -54.08
CA ALA A 3 14.49 38.75 -53.96
C ALA A 3 13.40 38.15 -53.06
N ALA A 4 12.54 37.33 -53.67
CA ALA A 4 11.75 36.32 -52.99
C ALA A 4 12.68 35.29 -52.35
N ALA A 5 12.42 34.91 -51.10
CA ALA A 5 13.10 33.80 -50.45
C ALA A 5 12.09 32.69 -50.15
N LEU A 6 12.12 31.67 -51.01
CA LEU A 6 11.68 30.31 -50.72
C LEU A 6 12.30 29.83 -49.40
N VAL A 7 11.49 29.26 -48.50
CA VAL A 7 12.00 28.33 -47.49
C VAL A 7 11.29 27.00 -47.67
N ALA A 8 12.08 26.04 -48.12
CA ALA A 8 11.71 24.67 -48.41
C ALA A 8 11.42 23.88 -47.13
N ALA A 9 10.35 23.09 -47.16
CA ALA A 9 10.08 22.06 -46.18
C ALA A 9 11.03 20.85 -46.38
N PRO A 10 11.69 20.32 -45.35
CA PRO A 10 12.31 19.02 -45.41
C PRO A 10 11.41 17.94 -44.78
N ARG A 11 10.97 17.04 -45.67
CA ARG A 11 10.98 15.57 -45.58
C ARG A 11 10.65 14.93 -44.22
N ARG A 12 9.47 14.31 -44.22
CA ARG A 12 9.04 13.21 -43.34
C ARG A 12 10.09 12.09 -43.31
N TRP A 13 10.64 11.79 -42.15
CA TRP A 13 11.20 10.48 -41.86
C TRP A 13 10.15 9.66 -41.09
N ALA A 14 9.54 8.73 -41.81
CA ALA A 14 8.86 7.61 -41.21
C ALA A 14 9.92 6.71 -40.58
N VAL A 15 10.03 6.74 -39.25
CA VAL A 15 10.76 5.72 -38.50
C VAL A 15 9.75 4.64 -38.15
N ALA A 16 9.64 3.65 -39.04
CA ALA A 16 9.09 2.36 -38.67
C ALA A 16 10.06 1.73 -37.65
N ARG A 17 9.60 1.52 -36.41
CA ARG A 17 10.24 0.56 -35.51
C ARG A 17 9.46 -0.75 -35.56
N PRO A 18 10.14 -1.90 -35.73
CA PRO A 18 9.50 -3.20 -35.85
C PRO A 18 8.95 -3.64 -34.50
N GLY A 19 7.94 -4.52 -34.55
CA GLY A 19 7.29 -5.09 -33.39
C GLY A 19 8.28 -5.66 -32.38
N SER A 20 8.08 -5.27 -31.13
CA SER A 20 8.49 -6.07 -29.99
C SER A 20 7.22 -6.69 -29.43
N ASP A 21 7.21 -8.01 -29.58
CA ASP A 21 6.52 -9.03 -28.82
C ASP A 21 5.47 -8.60 -27.81
N ALA A 22 4.34 -9.28 -27.94
CA ALA A 22 3.35 -9.49 -26.91
C ALA A 22 4.02 -9.91 -25.59
N GLU A 23 4.40 -8.94 -24.77
CA GLU A 23 4.62 -9.18 -23.37
C GLU A 23 3.23 -9.36 -22.75
N ASN A 24 2.84 -10.63 -22.71
CA ASN A 24 1.72 -11.16 -21.98
C ASN A 24 1.89 -10.80 -20.50
N LYS A 25 1.58 -9.54 -20.15
CA LYS A 25 1.38 -9.11 -18.77
C LYS A 25 0.14 -9.84 -18.31
N LYS A 26 0.39 -11.05 -17.78
CA LYS A 26 -0.53 -11.85 -17.01
C LYS A 26 -1.01 -10.93 -15.89
N LYS A 27 -2.12 -10.24 -16.13
CA LYS A 27 -2.89 -9.50 -15.14
C LYS A 27 -3.22 -10.57 -14.11
N VAL A 28 -2.44 -10.62 -13.04
CA VAL A 28 -2.83 -11.32 -11.83
C VAL A 28 -4.05 -10.53 -11.37
N GLN A 29 -5.23 -11.00 -11.80
CA GLN A 29 -6.48 -10.61 -11.17
C GLN A 29 -6.35 -11.09 -9.75
N VAL A 30 -5.89 -10.20 -8.88
CA VAL A 30 -6.08 -10.33 -7.45
C VAL A 30 -7.60 -10.24 -7.28
N VAL A 31 -8.26 -11.39 -7.32
CA VAL A 31 -9.65 -11.52 -6.93
C VAL A 31 -9.66 -11.17 -5.45
N VAL A 32 -9.99 -9.92 -5.15
CA VAL A 32 -10.21 -9.45 -3.79
C VAL A 32 -11.50 -10.12 -3.34
N THR A 33 -11.38 -11.35 -2.86
CA THR A 33 -12.51 -12.08 -2.28
C THR A 33 -12.88 -11.36 -0.99
N ASP A 34 -14.10 -10.80 -0.93
CA ASP A 34 -14.63 -10.06 0.24
C ASP A 34 -15.15 -10.96 1.36
N LEU A 35 -15.21 -12.27 1.12
CA LEU A 35 -15.56 -13.23 2.14
C LEU A 35 -14.28 -13.77 2.80
N PRO A 36 -14.21 -13.83 4.14
CA PRO A 36 -13.11 -14.52 4.79
C PRO A 36 -13.13 -15.96 4.28
N PRO A 37 -11.98 -16.53 3.86
CA PRO A 37 -11.91 -17.94 3.53
C PRO A 37 -12.50 -18.71 4.71
N GLU A 38 -13.52 -19.55 4.47
CA GLU A 38 -14.41 -20.11 5.52
C GLU A 38 -13.69 -20.97 6.59
N LYS A 39 -12.36 -21.09 6.53
CA LYS A 39 -11.51 -21.87 7.44
C LYS A 39 -10.15 -21.22 7.74
N LEU A 40 -10.04 -19.89 7.78
CA LEU A 40 -8.80 -19.27 8.23
C LEU A 40 -8.55 -19.60 9.72
N LEU A 41 -7.32 -20.03 10.01
CA LEU A 41 -6.82 -20.18 11.36
C LEU A 41 -6.75 -18.79 12.06
N PRO A 42 -6.80 -18.75 13.41
CA PRO A 42 -6.90 -17.49 14.17
C PRO A 42 -5.90 -16.40 13.78
N ALA A 43 -4.61 -16.70 13.65
CA ALA A 43 -3.58 -15.71 13.34
C ALA A 43 -3.69 -15.25 11.87
N ARG A 44 -3.91 -16.18 10.93
CA ARG A 44 -4.21 -15.82 9.53
C ARG A 44 -5.47 -14.96 9.40
N ARG A 45 -6.49 -15.18 10.24
CA ARG A 45 -7.69 -14.34 10.28
C ARG A 45 -7.37 -12.92 10.75
N LYS A 46 -6.50 -12.73 11.75
CA LYS A 46 -6.05 -11.39 12.18
C LYS A 46 -5.35 -10.65 11.05
N VAL A 47 -4.43 -11.31 10.34
CA VAL A 47 -3.73 -10.74 9.18
C VAL A 47 -4.75 -10.31 8.11
N TRP A 48 -5.71 -11.18 7.78
CA TRP A 48 -6.75 -10.88 6.80
C TRP A 48 -7.64 -9.70 7.20
N LEU A 49 -8.07 -9.65 8.46
CA LEU A 49 -8.88 -8.55 9.00
C LEU A 49 -8.10 -7.24 8.93
N ALA A 50 -6.87 -7.22 9.46
CA ALA A 50 -6.01 -6.06 9.42
C ALA A 50 -5.81 -5.53 8.00
N ARG A 51 -5.58 -6.42 7.04
CA ARG A 51 -5.44 -6.05 5.63
C ARG A 51 -6.71 -5.42 5.08
N LYS A 52 -7.87 -6.05 5.33
CA LYS A 52 -9.16 -5.53 4.88
C LYS A 52 -9.47 -4.17 5.50
N THR A 53 -9.15 -3.98 6.77
CA THR A 53 -9.30 -2.70 7.46
C THR A 53 -8.39 -1.64 6.83
N LEU A 54 -7.12 -1.93 6.57
CA LEU A 54 -6.22 -0.99 5.87
C LEU A 54 -6.69 -0.64 4.45
N GLN A 55 -7.19 -1.63 3.69
CA GLN A 55 -7.77 -1.37 2.37
C GLN A 55 -8.98 -0.44 2.46
N ARG A 56 -9.82 -0.63 3.48
CA ARG A 56 -10.96 0.26 3.73
C ARG A 56 -10.53 1.67 4.12
N ILE A 57 -9.41 1.83 4.83
CA ILE A 57 -8.83 3.15 5.11
C ILE A 57 -8.44 3.83 3.79
N ASP A 58 -7.86 3.11 2.83
CA ASP A 58 -7.53 3.67 1.50
C ASP A 58 -8.79 4.13 0.75
N ASP A 59 -9.82 3.28 0.72
CA ASP A 59 -11.10 3.60 0.07
C ASP A 59 -11.76 4.85 0.66
N LEU A 60 -11.65 5.03 1.98
CA LEU A 60 -12.23 6.15 2.73
C LEU A 60 -11.24 7.29 2.96
N PHE A 61 -10.03 7.24 2.40
CA PHE A 61 -8.94 8.13 2.80
C PHE A 61 -9.31 9.61 2.66
N LEU A 62 -9.94 9.98 1.54
CA LEU A 62 -10.39 11.35 1.30
C LEU A 62 -11.53 11.79 2.23
N GLU A 63 -12.40 10.87 2.63
CA GLU A 63 -13.51 11.15 3.56
C GLU A 63 -12.97 11.37 4.97
N LEU A 64 -12.09 10.48 5.45
CA LEU A 64 -11.43 10.60 6.75
C LEU A 64 -10.60 11.89 6.84
N MET A 65 -9.90 12.21 5.76
CA MET A 65 -9.17 13.48 5.61
C MET A 65 -10.07 14.71 5.71
N ALA A 66 -11.28 14.64 5.16
CA ALA A 66 -12.24 15.74 5.24
C ALA A 66 -12.93 15.85 6.62
N GLU A 67 -13.10 14.72 7.32
CA GLU A 67 -13.73 14.63 8.63
C GLU A 67 -12.85 15.23 9.72
N ASP A 68 -11.66 14.67 9.92
CA ASP A 68 -10.74 15.08 10.99
C ASP A 68 -9.26 14.93 10.56
N LYS A 69 -8.98 15.18 9.28
CA LYS A 69 -7.62 15.23 8.71
C LYS A 69 -6.84 13.95 9.03
N GLY A 70 -5.61 14.09 9.56
CA GLY A 70 -4.78 12.98 10.00
C GLY A 70 -5.34 12.24 11.23
N ALA A 71 -6.14 12.87 12.08
CA ALA A 71 -6.63 12.24 13.31
C ALA A 71 -7.61 11.09 13.05
N ALA A 72 -8.53 11.25 12.09
CA ALA A 72 -9.47 10.20 11.68
C ALA A 72 -8.73 8.98 11.08
N VAL A 73 -7.76 9.23 10.20
CA VAL A 73 -6.92 8.17 9.61
C VAL A 73 -6.12 7.45 10.70
N ARG A 74 -5.52 8.21 11.63
CA ARG A 74 -4.76 7.68 12.76
C ARG A 74 -5.59 6.78 13.65
N LEU A 75 -6.84 7.12 13.92
CA LEU A 75 -7.74 6.31 14.74
C LEU A 75 -7.93 4.92 14.13
N HIS A 76 -8.21 4.83 12.83
CA HIS A 76 -8.34 3.56 12.14
C HIS A 76 -7.02 2.78 12.04
N LEU A 77 -5.88 3.45 11.86
CA LEU A 77 -4.58 2.79 11.92
C LEU A 77 -4.30 2.16 13.29
N LEU A 78 -4.69 2.83 14.38
CA LEU A 78 -4.57 2.30 15.74
C LEU A 78 -5.52 1.10 15.97
N GLU A 79 -6.70 1.09 15.35
CA GLU A 79 -7.58 -0.08 15.35
C GLU A 79 -6.89 -1.29 14.71
N VAL A 80 -6.25 -1.10 13.55
CA VAL A 80 -5.48 -2.15 12.86
C VAL A 80 -4.34 -2.68 13.74
N ILE A 81 -3.58 -1.78 14.37
CA ILE A 81 -2.49 -2.17 15.28
C ILE A 81 -3.03 -2.98 16.46
N ASN A 82 -4.18 -2.58 17.01
CA ASN A 82 -4.82 -3.31 18.11
C ASN A 82 -5.36 -4.69 17.66
N GLU A 83 -5.90 -4.80 16.44
CA GLU A 83 -6.34 -6.07 15.86
C GLU A 83 -5.19 -7.06 15.65
N LEU A 84 -4.06 -6.58 15.12
CA LEU A 84 -2.83 -7.38 14.95
C LEU A 84 -2.23 -7.78 16.30
N GLY A 85 -2.33 -6.88 17.28
CA GLY A 85 -1.72 -7.04 18.60
C GLY A 85 -0.20 -6.99 18.53
N SER A 86 0.46 -7.75 19.40
CA SER A 86 1.93 -7.82 19.41
C SER A 86 2.43 -8.56 18.16
N LEU A 87 3.16 -7.86 17.29
CA LEU A 87 3.71 -8.43 16.05
C LEU A 87 4.64 -9.64 16.28
N PRO A 88 5.57 -9.64 17.25
CA PRO A 88 6.34 -10.85 17.57
C PRO A 88 5.45 -12.03 17.99
N LYS A 89 4.37 -11.77 18.73
CA LYS A 89 3.41 -12.80 19.12
C LYS A 89 2.63 -13.30 17.91
N LEU A 90 2.22 -12.41 17.02
CA LEU A 90 1.53 -12.77 15.77
C LEU A 90 2.43 -13.66 14.89
N ALA A 91 3.72 -13.31 14.74
CA ALA A 91 4.67 -14.15 14.01
C ALA A 91 4.77 -15.56 14.61
N GLN A 92 4.88 -15.66 15.93
CA GLN A 92 4.90 -16.95 16.62
C GLN A 92 3.60 -17.74 16.38
N GLU A 93 2.43 -17.11 16.55
CA GLU A 93 1.14 -17.74 16.31
C GLU A 93 1.01 -18.25 14.86
N LEU A 94 1.54 -17.52 13.87
CA LEU A 94 1.54 -17.93 12.46
C LEU A 94 2.46 -19.13 12.19
N LEU A 95 3.64 -19.18 12.82
CA LEU A 95 4.55 -20.32 12.72
C LEU A 95 3.99 -21.57 13.40
N ASP A 96 3.32 -21.40 14.56
CA ASP A 96 2.67 -22.49 15.29
C ASP A 96 1.46 -23.06 14.51
N GLU A 97 0.76 -22.21 13.74
CA GLU A 97 -0.35 -22.60 12.89
C GLU A 97 0.06 -23.39 11.64
N SER A 98 1.30 -23.21 11.16
CA SER A 98 1.78 -23.84 9.93
C SER A 98 3.25 -24.23 10.02
N SER A 99 3.51 -25.53 10.18
CA SER A 99 4.87 -26.08 10.18
C SER A 99 5.61 -25.95 8.85
N SER A 100 4.94 -25.52 7.78
CA SER A 100 5.53 -25.29 6.45
C SER A 100 5.86 -23.82 6.18
N MET A 101 5.48 -22.91 7.07
CA MET A 101 5.75 -21.49 6.90
C MET A 101 7.24 -21.21 7.11
N ASP A 102 7.84 -20.50 6.16
CA ASP A 102 9.25 -20.14 6.19
C ASP A 102 9.49 -19.00 7.20
N SER A 103 10.16 -19.30 8.31
CA SER A 103 10.49 -18.31 9.33
C SER A 103 11.41 -17.21 8.83
N ASP A 104 12.33 -17.54 7.91
CA ASP A 104 13.32 -16.60 7.39
C ASP A 104 12.65 -15.59 6.43
N ALA A 105 11.54 -15.99 5.81
CA ALA A 105 10.69 -15.09 5.02
C ALA A 105 9.69 -14.31 5.89
N LEU A 106 9.12 -14.93 6.93
CA LEU A 106 8.06 -14.33 7.75
C LEU A 106 8.59 -13.22 8.67
N LEU A 107 9.66 -13.47 9.42
CA LEU A 107 10.12 -12.54 10.46
C LEU A 107 10.47 -11.15 9.89
N PRO A 108 11.21 -11.03 8.77
CA PRO A 108 11.49 -9.71 8.19
C PRO A 108 10.23 -8.98 7.72
N LEU A 109 9.20 -9.70 7.25
CA LEU A 109 7.94 -9.10 6.84
C LEU A 109 7.18 -8.53 8.03
N VAL A 110 7.14 -9.27 9.14
CA VAL A 110 6.45 -8.82 10.36
C VAL A 110 7.16 -7.63 11.00
N ASP A 111 8.50 -7.62 11.03
CA ASP A 111 9.27 -6.48 11.53
C ASP A 111 9.09 -5.23 10.64
N SER A 112 9.10 -5.43 9.32
CA SER A 112 8.86 -4.35 8.35
C SER A 112 7.45 -3.80 8.47
N LEU A 113 6.45 -4.67 8.66
CA LEU A 113 5.05 -4.31 8.87
C LEU A 113 4.91 -3.39 10.08
N GLY A 114 5.57 -3.73 11.19
CA GLY A 114 5.58 -2.89 12.40
C GLY A 114 6.15 -1.50 12.14
N THR A 115 7.25 -1.44 11.39
CA THR A 115 7.89 -0.18 11.03
C THR A 115 6.99 0.69 10.15
N GLN A 116 6.34 0.10 9.14
CA GLN A 116 5.45 0.83 8.23
C GLN A 116 4.19 1.35 8.93
N LEU A 117 3.58 0.54 9.80
CA LEU A 117 2.43 0.98 10.61
C LEU A 117 2.83 2.12 11.56
N GLN A 118 4.01 2.02 12.18
CA GLN A 118 4.54 3.09 13.03
C GLN A 118 4.76 4.39 12.23
N TYR A 119 5.33 4.31 11.02
CA TYR A 119 5.50 5.48 10.15
C TYR A 119 4.17 6.09 9.76
N ALA A 120 3.18 5.29 9.35
CA ALA A 120 1.85 5.81 9.03
C ALA A 120 1.21 6.57 10.21
N VAL A 121 1.35 6.07 11.44
CA VAL A 121 0.87 6.75 12.66
C VAL A 121 1.63 8.04 12.95
N THR A 122 2.96 8.03 12.79
CA THR A 122 3.78 9.24 12.97
C THR A 122 3.41 10.30 11.95
N TRP A 123 3.35 9.94 10.67
CA TRP A 123 3.01 10.85 9.58
C TRP A 123 1.60 11.42 9.69
N THR A 124 0.62 10.63 10.14
CA THR A 124 -0.72 11.16 10.42
C THR A 124 -0.76 12.12 11.62
N SER A 125 0.13 11.96 12.60
CA SER A 125 0.29 12.91 13.71
C SER A 125 0.94 14.21 13.23
N GLU A 126 2.02 14.09 12.46
CA GLU A 126 2.69 15.24 11.86
C GLU A 126 1.76 15.98 10.89
N GLY A 127 0.97 15.28 10.07
CA GLY A 127 -0.01 15.87 9.17
C GLY A 127 -1.14 16.61 9.90
N ASP A 128 -1.58 16.10 11.06
CA ASP A 128 -2.57 16.75 11.92
C ASP A 128 -2.01 18.06 12.53
N ASP A 129 -0.80 18.01 13.09
CA ASP A 129 -0.09 19.19 13.61
C ASP A 129 0.19 20.22 12.50
N CYS A 130 0.64 19.74 11.34
CA CYS A 130 0.97 20.53 10.15
C CYS A 130 -0.24 21.23 9.57
N TRP A 131 -1.41 20.57 9.52
CA TRP A 131 -2.64 21.20 9.06
C TRP A 131 -3.01 22.40 9.92
N ASN A 132 -2.78 22.32 11.22
CA ASN A 132 -3.04 23.43 12.14
C ASN A 132 -2.00 24.56 11.99
N ALA A 133 -0.85 24.28 11.37
CA ALA A 133 0.26 25.22 11.14
C ALA A 133 0.41 25.69 9.67
N SER A 134 -0.48 25.28 8.76
CA SER A 134 -0.44 25.61 7.31
C SER A 134 0.72 24.98 6.52
N CYS A 135 1.16 23.78 6.90
CA CYS A 135 2.13 22.99 6.12
C CYS A 135 1.46 22.18 5.00
N ASN A 136 2.27 21.66 4.07
CA ASN A 136 1.83 21.04 2.81
C ASN A 136 1.12 19.68 3.01
N VAL A 137 0.57 19.12 1.92
CA VAL A 137 -0.16 17.83 1.86
C VAL A 137 0.76 16.61 1.97
N GLN A 138 2.09 16.81 2.07
CA GLN A 138 3.10 15.78 1.86
C GLN A 138 3.08 14.70 2.94
N GLU A 139 2.88 15.06 4.21
CA GLU A 139 2.91 14.12 5.34
C GLU A 139 1.79 13.08 5.24
N LEU A 140 0.64 13.46 4.69
CA LEU A 140 -0.48 12.55 4.53
C LEU A 140 -0.33 11.62 3.32
N ASP A 141 0.36 12.09 2.28
CA ASP A 141 0.79 11.22 1.18
C ASP A 141 1.81 10.18 1.68
N GLU A 142 2.79 10.59 2.49
CA GLU A 142 3.78 9.68 3.12
C GLU A 142 3.10 8.69 4.08
N ALA A 143 2.09 9.13 4.83
CA ALA A 143 1.27 8.25 5.65
C ALA A 143 0.57 7.18 4.81
N ARG A 144 0.03 7.61 3.66
CA ARG A 144 -0.67 6.73 2.72
C ARG A 144 0.27 5.70 2.12
N ASP A 145 1.41 6.13 1.62
CA ASP A 145 2.42 5.22 1.06
C ASP A 145 2.90 4.20 2.10
N SER A 146 3.08 4.64 3.36
CA SER A 146 3.48 3.76 4.46
C SER A 146 2.44 2.67 4.75
N PHE A 147 1.14 3.02 4.85
CA PHE A 147 0.13 1.99 5.12
C PHE A 147 -0.15 1.10 3.89
N LEU A 148 0.00 1.61 2.66
CA LEU A 148 -0.09 0.79 1.45
C LEU A 148 1.03 -0.25 1.39
N ALA A 149 2.26 0.12 1.79
CA ALA A 149 3.34 -0.85 1.96
C ALA A 149 2.99 -1.91 3.03
N ALA A 150 2.32 -1.53 4.12
CA ALA A 150 1.81 -2.47 5.12
C ALA A 150 0.75 -3.43 4.54
N VAL A 151 -0.14 -2.96 3.66
CA VAL A 151 -1.11 -3.81 2.95
C VAL A 151 -0.39 -4.87 2.10
N ASP A 152 0.64 -4.47 1.36
CA ASP A 152 1.44 -5.39 0.53
C ASP A 152 2.18 -6.42 1.38
N MET A 153 2.68 -6.04 2.55
CA MET A 153 3.31 -6.99 3.49
C MET A 153 2.29 -7.99 4.05
N LEU A 154 1.08 -7.55 4.41
CA LEU A 154 0.02 -8.44 4.87
C LEU A 154 -0.41 -9.42 3.76
N LEU A 155 -0.48 -8.97 2.51
CA LEU A 155 -0.74 -9.84 1.35
C LEU A 155 0.36 -10.90 1.18
N GLN A 156 1.63 -10.52 1.37
CA GLN A 156 2.74 -11.47 1.32
C GLN A 156 2.64 -12.49 2.44
N ILE A 157 2.35 -12.07 3.68
CA ILE A 157 2.15 -12.97 4.82
C ILE A 157 0.98 -13.94 4.58
N GLU A 158 -0.13 -13.48 4.00
CA GLU A 158 -1.26 -14.35 3.63
C GLU A 158 -0.89 -15.42 2.59
N SER A 159 0.09 -15.14 1.75
CA SER A 159 0.53 -16.03 0.67
C SER A 159 1.57 -17.07 1.09
N LEU A 160 2.14 -16.94 2.29
CA LEU A 160 3.05 -17.92 2.91
C LEU A 160 2.28 -19.13 3.50
#